data_AF-A0A9P6XQU3-F1
#
_entry.id   AF-A0A9P6XQU3-F1
#
_cell.length_a   1.000
_cell.length_b   1.000
_cell.length_c   1.000
_cell.angle_alpha   90.00
_cell.angle_beta   90.00
_cell.angle_gamma   90.00
#
_symmetry.space_group_name_H-M   'P 1'
#
loop_
_entity.id
_entity.type
_entity.pdbx_description
1 polymer ?
#
loop_
_entity_poly.entity_id
_entity_poly.type
_entity_poly.pdbx_seq_one_letter_code
_entity_poly.pdbx_strand_id
1 'polypeptide(L)'
;MRGDKPVLWRQGKLEFNDDGPGKPVALQRYIGRRPLLAFGNSDGALQMLQWTTAGAGKRFAGIVHHTDAQREWAYDRDSSVGRLDRALDEAQRSGWTVVDMKTEWKRIYGFEKP
;
A
#
# COMPACT_ATOMS: atom_id res chain seq x y z
N MET A 1 3.43 -32.03 16.05
CA MET A 1 4.08 -33.30 15.67
C MET A 1 3.23 -33.98 14.62
N ARG A 2 3.81 -34.50 13.54
CA ARG A 2 3.13 -35.44 12.62
C ARG A 2 3.97 -36.70 12.58
N GLY A 3 3.52 -37.75 13.28
CA GLY A 3 4.43 -38.77 13.79
C GLY A 3 5.49 -38.12 14.70
N ASP A 4 6.75 -38.44 14.48
CA ASP A 4 7.85 -38.07 15.39
C ASP A 4 8.54 -36.76 14.99
N LYS A 5 8.00 -36.03 14.00
CA LYS A 5 8.60 -34.79 13.49
C LYS A 5 7.83 -33.55 13.95
N PRO A 6 8.50 -32.54 14.53
CA PRO A 6 7.89 -31.22 14.75
C PRO A 6 7.60 -30.57 13.40
N VAL A 7 6.37 -30.06 13.24
CA VAL A 7 5.91 -29.44 12.00
C VAL A 7 5.11 -28.19 12.33
N LEU A 8 5.26 -27.15 11.49
CA LEU A 8 4.32 -26.05 11.41
C LEU A 8 3.32 -26.40 10.31
N TRP A 9 2.04 -26.43 10.66
CA TRP A 9 0.97 -26.85 9.75
C TRP A 9 -0.03 -25.72 9.56
N ARG A 10 -0.27 -25.33 8.30
CA ARG A 10 -1.25 -24.29 7.97
C ARG A 10 -2.66 -24.81 8.27
N GLN A 11 -3.40 -24.05 9.07
CA GLN A 11 -4.80 -24.32 9.35
C GLN A 11 -5.70 -23.62 8.33
N GLY A 12 -6.91 -24.14 8.12
CA GLY A 12 -7.97 -23.45 7.36
C GLY A 12 -8.60 -22.30 8.16
N LYS A 13 -7.78 -21.52 8.86
CA LYS A 13 -8.20 -20.42 9.73
C LYS A 13 -7.43 -19.17 9.34
N LEU A 14 -8.13 -18.06 9.21
CA LEU A 14 -7.52 -16.75 9.04
C LEU A 14 -6.89 -16.35 10.37
N GLU A 15 -5.60 -16.06 10.34
CA GLU A 15 -4.88 -15.54 11.51
C GLU A 15 -5.00 -14.01 11.54
N PHE A 16 -4.73 -13.37 10.41
CA PHE A 16 -4.75 -11.92 10.28
C PHE A 16 -4.99 -11.50 8.83
N ASN A 17 -5.74 -10.41 8.62
CA ASN A 17 -5.93 -9.79 7.31
C ASN A 17 -5.12 -8.48 7.25
N ASP A 18 -4.00 -8.49 6.55
CA ASP A 18 -3.11 -7.33 6.39
C ASP A 18 -3.55 -6.39 5.27
N ASP A 19 -4.81 -5.93 5.35
CA ASP A 19 -5.38 -4.99 4.38
C ASP A 19 -6.26 -3.94 5.05
N GLY A 20 -6.31 -2.74 4.45
CA GLY A 20 -7.07 -1.60 4.96
C GLY A 20 -6.76 -1.30 6.44
N PRO A 21 -7.77 -1.31 7.34
CA PRO A 21 -7.57 -1.14 8.78
C PRO A 21 -6.64 -2.17 9.44
N GLY A 22 -6.40 -3.33 8.80
CA GLY A 22 -5.47 -4.34 9.29
C GLY A 22 -4.01 -3.90 9.18
N LYS A 23 -3.64 -3.12 8.16
CA LYS A 23 -2.25 -2.68 7.95
C LYS A 23 -1.63 -1.94 9.14
N PRO A 24 -2.26 -0.93 9.76
CA PRO A 24 -1.68 -0.29 10.95
C PRO A 24 -1.54 -1.25 12.14
N VAL A 25 -2.45 -2.23 12.29
CA VAL A 25 -2.35 -3.25 13.33
C VAL A 25 -1.17 -4.19 13.05
N ALA A 26 -0.94 -4.60 11.80
CA ALA A 26 0.23 -5.39 11.42
C ALA A 26 1.54 -4.64 11.67
N LEU A 27 1.62 -3.37 11.27
CA LEU A 27 2.79 -2.53 11.54
C LEU A 27 3.13 -2.50 13.03
N GLN A 28 2.13 -2.26 13.89
CA GLN A 28 2.35 -2.25 15.33
C GLN A 28 2.71 -3.64 15.86
N ARG A 29 2.08 -4.71 15.37
CA ARG A 29 2.30 -6.07 15.85
C ARG A 29 3.68 -6.62 15.48
N TYR A 30 4.12 -6.42 14.24
CA TYR A 30 5.33 -7.07 13.70
C TYR A 30 6.56 -6.16 13.71
N ILE A 31 6.39 -4.84 13.62
CA ILE A 31 7.51 -3.87 13.65
C ILE A 31 7.57 -3.15 14.99
N GLY A 32 6.42 -2.91 15.64
CA GLY A 32 6.35 -2.23 16.94
C GLY A 32 6.63 -0.72 16.87
N ARG A 33 6.63 -0.14 15.66
CA ARG A 33 6.95 1.27 15.43
C ARG A 33 6.04 1.85 14.37
N ARG A 34 5.71 3.13 14.53
CA ARG A 34 5.03 3.92 13.49
C ARG A 34 6.04 4.28 12.39
N PRO A 35 5.73 4.05 11.10
CA PRO A 35 6.63 4.43 10.02
C PRO A 35 6.89 5.94 9.95
N LEU A 36 8.03 6.31 9.38
CA LEU A 36 8.31 7.69 8.98
C LEU A 36 7.77 8.01 7.57
N LEU A 37 7.74 6.98 6.71
CA LEU A 37 7.37 7.04 5.31
C LEU A 37 6.56 5.80 4.96
N ALA A 38 5.50 5.99 4.16
CA ALA A 38 4.73 4.90 3.58
C ALA A 38 4.27 5.26 2.16
N PHE A 39 4.15 4.25 1.31
CA PHE A 39 3.57 4.34 -0.03
C PHE A 39 2.42 3.33 -0.17
N GLY A 40 1.40 3.71 -0.91
CA GLY A 40 0.30 2.85 -1.33
C GLY A 40 -0.10 3.12 -2.78
N ASN A 41 -1.08 2.39 -3.28
CA ASN A 41 -1.66 2.60 -4.62
C ASN A 41 -3.17 2.34 -4.67
N SER A 42 -3.81 2.12 -3.52
CA SER A 42 -5.22 1.74 -3.42
C SER A 42 -5.83 2.17 -2.09
N ASP A 43 -7.15 2.04 -1.98
CA ASP A 43 -7.90 2.30 -0.75
C ASP A 43 -7.50 1.37 0.40
N GLY A 44 -6.96 0.19 0.10
CA GLY A 44 -6.38 -0.71 1.10
C GLY A 44 -5.17 -0.11 1.84
N ALA A 45 -4.54 0.94 1.28
CA ALA A 45 -3.45 1.66 1.94
C ALA A 45 -3.90 2.85 2.79
N LEU A 46 -5.18 3.27 2.72
CA LEU A 46 -5.66 4.51 3.33
C LEU A 46 -5.29 4.63 4.82
N GLN A 47 -5.65 3.63 5.63
CA GLN A 47 -5.39 3.66 7.07
C GLN A 47 -3.90 3.54 7.40
N MET A 48 -3.11 2.87 6.56
CA MET A 48 -1.66 2.82 6.72
C MET A 48 -1.02 4.20 6.52
N LEU A 49 -1.46 4.94 5.50
CA LEU A 49 -0.98 6.29 5.21
C LEU A 49 -1.43 7.30 6.28
N GLN A 50 -2.69 7.21 6.73
CA GLN A 50 -3.20 7.99 7.88
C GLN A 50 -2.39 7.70 9.15
N TRP A 51 -2.16 6.41 9.46
CA TRP A 51 -1.35 6.04 10.61
C TRP A 51 0.09 6.55 10.51
N THR A 52 0.71 6.46 9.34
CA THR A 52 2.08 6.96 9.14
C THR A 52 2.17 8.46 9.39
N THR A 53 1.22 9.24 8.86
CA THR A 53 1.24 10.71 8.90
C THR A 53 0.71 11.32 10.19
N ALA A 54 -0.06 10.59 10.99
CA ALA A 54 -0.54 11.07 12.30
C ALA A 54 0.55 11.04 13.41
N GLY A 55 1.79 10.68 13.09
CA GLY A 55 2.92 10.73 14.03
C GLY A 55 3.57 12.11 14.10
N ALA A 56 4.19 12.44 15.23
CA ALA A 56 4.92 13.71 15.38
C ALA A 56 6.20 13.78 14.52
N GLY A 57 6.56 14.99 14.08
CA GLY A 57 7.75 15.27 13.28
C GLY A 57 7.53 15.09 11.78
N LYS A 58 8.62 15.13 11.00
CA LYS A 58 8.55 14.94 9.55
C LYS A 58 8.04 13.54 9.22
N ARG A 59 7.03 13.46 8.36
CA ARG A 59 6.40 12.24 7.86
C ARG A 59 6.11 12.37 6.39
N PHE A 60 6.07 11.23 5.69
CA PHE A 60 5.77 11.18 4.27
C PHE A 60 4.71 10.11 3.99
N ALA A 61 3.72 10.48 3.18
CA ALA A 61 2.78 9.55 2.57
C ALA A 61 2.77 9.79 1.06
N GLY A 62 2.87 8.69 0.32
CA GLY A 62 2.81 8.69 -1.14
C GLY A 62 1.75 7.72 -1.66
N ILE A 63 1.13 8.08 -2.78
CA ILE A 63 0.25 7.22 -3.56
C ILE A 63 0.80 7.12 -4.97
N VAL A 64 0.92 5.91 -5.50
CA VAL A 64 1.14 5.69 -6.94
C VAL A 64 -0.21 5.68 -7.63
N HIS A 65 -0.45 6.61 -8.55
CA HIS A 65 -1.63 6.65 -9.41
C HIS A 65 -1.29 6.03 -10.76
N HIS A 66 -1.91 4.89 -11.05
CA HIS A 66 -1.75 4.17 -12.30
C HIS A 66 -2.52 4.91 -13.41
N THR A 67 -1.83 5.82 -14.11
CA THR A 67 -2.40 6.68 -15.16
C THR A 67 -1.93 6.31 -16.58
N ASP A 68 -1.12 5.26 -16.72
CA ASP A 68 -0.43 4.93 -17.97
C ASP A 68 -0.98 3.66 -18.63
N ALA A 69 -2.03 3.80 -19.43
CA ALA A 69 -2.60 2.68 -20.18
C ALA A 69 -1.71 2.17 -21.34
N GLN A 70 -0.61 2.85 -21.67
CA GLN A 70 0.25 2.47 -22.80
C GLN A 70 1.43 1.60 -22.35
N ARG A 71 2.07 1.99 -21.25
CA ARG A 71 3.24 1.29 -20.69
C ARG A 71 2.88 0.33 -19.55
N GLU A 72 1.72 0.55 -18.93
CA GLU A 72 1.19 -0.28 -17.84
C GLU A 72 -0.34 -0.29 -17.96
N TRP A 73 -1.06 -0.08 -16.85
CA TRP A 73 -2.50 0.05 -16.80
C TRP A 73 -2.89 1.47 -16.37
N ALA A 74 -4.08 1.89 -16.78
CA ALA A 74 -4.74 3.07 -16.23
C ALA A 74 -6.00 2.63 -15.48
N TYR A 75 -6.01 2.82 -14.16
CA TYR A 75 -7.14 2.47 -13.32
C TYR A 75 -7.12 3.23 -11.99
N ASP A 76 -8.30 3.48 -11.44
CA ASP A 76 -8.48 4.06 -10.11
C ASP A 76 -9.83 3.69 -9.47
N ARG A 77 -10.87 4.52 -9.60
CA ARG A 77 -12.11 4.47 -8.82
C ARG A 77 -13.02 3.30 -9.17
N ASP A 78 -13.09 2.98 -10.46
CA ASP A 78 -13.98 1.92 -10.97
C ASP A 78 -13.31 0.54 -11.01
N SER A 79 -12.04 0.44 -10.59
CA SER A 79 -11.33 -0.83 -10.62
C SER A 79 -11.90 -1.84 -9.61
N SER A 80 -11.94 -3.11 -10.01
CA SER A 80 -12.22 -4.25 -9.13
C SER A 80 -10.97 -4.72 -8.37
N VAL A 81 -9.78 -4.35 -8.84
CA VAL A 81 -8.48 -4.70 -8.25
C VAL A 81 -7.68 -3.43 -8.01
N GLY A 82 -7.17 -3.24 -6.80
CA GLY A 82 -6.36 -2.07 -6.48
C GLY A 82 -7.13 -0.75 -6.57
N ARG A 83 -8.46 -0.76 -6.37
CA ARG A 83 -9.30 0.44 -6.39
C ARG A 83 -8.67 1.58 -5.62
N LEU A 84 -8.55 2.74 -6.26
CA LEU A 84 -8.00 3.96 -5.69
C LEU A 84 -9.06 5.06 -5.81
N ASP A 85 -9.84 5.25 -4.75
CA ASP A 85 -10.98 6.16 -4.72
C ASP A 85 -10.88 7.07 -3.50
N ARG A 86 -11.15 6.54 -2.32
CA ARG A 86 -11.11 7.30 -1.06
C ARG A 86 -9.71 7.74 -0.67
N ALA A 87 -8.70 6.91 -0.94
CA ALA A 87 -7.32 7.29 -0.64
C ALA A 87 -6.82 8.40 -1.57
N LEU A 88 -7.34 8.50 -2.79
CA LEU A 88 -7.03 9.60 -3.71
C LEU A 88 -7.62 10.93 -3.21
N ASP A 89 -8.88 10.90 -2.75
CA ASP A 89 -9.53 12.08 -2.15
C ASP A 89 -8.81 12.50 -0.85
N GLU A 90 -8.43 11.53 -0.02
CA GLU A 90 -7.65 11.81 1.19
C GLU A 90 -6.29 12.40 0.87
N ALA A 91 -5.59 11.91 -0.16
CA ALA A 91 -4.29 12.42 -0.54
C ALA A 91 -4.35 13.91 -0.90
N GLN A 92 -5.38 14.33 -1.64
CA GLN A 92 -5.60 15.74 -1.95
C GLN A 92 -5.87 16.56 -0.67
N ARG A 93 -6.72 16.05 0.22
CA ARG A 93 -7.10 16.74 1.46
C ARG A 93 -5.93 16.87 2.45
N SER A 94 -5.13 15.82 2.57
CA SER A 94 -4.05 15.69 3.56
C SER A 94 -2.67 16.07 2.99
N GLY A 95 -2.60 16.53 1.74
CA GLY A 95 -1.37 16.95 1.09
C GLY A 95 -0.35 15.82 0.90
N TRP A 96 -0.83 14.58 0.71
CA TRP A 96 0.04 13.45 0.38
C TRP A 96 0.52 13.54 -1.06
N THR A 97 1.72 13.02 -1.32
CA THR A 97 2.26 13.01 -2.69
C THR A 97 1.50 11.98 -3.53
N VAL A 98 0.92 12.42 -4.64
CA VAL A 98 0.33 11.53 -5.65
C VAL A 98 1.28 11.51 -6.84
N VAL A 99 1.80 10.33 -7.15
CA VAL A 99 2.72 10.10 -8.27
C VAL A 99 1.91 9.72 -9.49
N ASP A 100 1.95 10.56 -10.52
CA ASP A 100 1.35 10.26 -11.81
C ASP A 100 2.32 9.39 -12.62
N MET A 101 2.01 8.11 -12.75
CA MET A 101 2.93 7.13 -13.35
C MET A 101 3.25 7.45 -14.82
N LYS A 102 2.29 7.99 -15.59
CA LYS A 102 2.49 8.32 -16.99
C LYS A 102 3.49 9.46 -17.18
N THR A 103 3.40 10.48 -16.35
CA THR A 103 4.13 11.73 -16.55
C THR A 103 5.42 11.81 -15.73
N GLU A 104 5.49 11.14 -14.57
CA GLU A 104 6.63 11.28 -13.66
C GLU A 104 7.62 10.13 -13.75
N TRP A 105 7.23 8.96 -14.28
CA TRP A 105 8.14 7.83 -14.44
C TRP A 105 8.72 7.77 -15.84
N LYS A 106 10.06 7.90 -15.91
CA LYS A 106 10.82 7.74 -17.16
C LYS A 106 10.77 6.30 -17.69
N ARG A 107 10.69 5.32 -16.79
CA ARG A 107 10.68 3.89 -17.09
C ARG A 107 9.71 3.18 -16.15
N ILE A 108 8.97 2.19 -16.65
CA ILE A 108 8.06 1.38 -15.83
C ILE A 108 8.77 0.10 -15.41
N TYR A 109 9.40 -0.61 -16.34
CA TYR A 109 10.03 -1.91 -16.06
C TYR A 109 11.55 -1.83 -16.13
N GLY A 110 12.25 -2.44 -15.16
CA GLY A 110 13.70 -2.36 -15.07
C GLY A 110 14.48 -2.83 -16.31
N PHE A 111 13.90 -3.73 -17.12
CA PHE A 111 14.52 -4.25 -18.34
C PHE A 111 14.37 -3.35 -19.58
N GLU A 112 13.53 -2.31 -19.52
CA GLU A 112 13.43 -1.32 -20.60
C GLU A 112 14.70 -0.48 -20.68
N LYS A 113 15.05 0.03 -21.87
CA LYS A 113 16.15 0.99 -22.01
C LYS A 113 15.75 2.33 -21.37
N PRO A 114 16.70 3.08 -20.75
CA PRO A 114 16.41 4.41 -20.21
C PRO A 114 16.01 5.40 -21.29
#